data_AF-A0ABD3PWJ3-F1
#
_entry.id   AF-A0ABD3PWJ3-F1
#
_cell.length_a   1.000
_cell.length_b   1.000
_cell.length_c   1.000
_cell.angle_alpha   90.00
_cell.angle_beta   90.00
_cell.angle_gamma   90.00
#
_symmetry.space_group_name_H-M   'P 1'
#
loop_
_entity.id
_entity.type
_entity.pdbx_description
1 polymer ?
#
loop_
_entity_poly.entity_id
_entity_poly.type
_entity_poly.pdbx_seq_one_letter_code
_entity_poly.pdbx_strand_id
1 'polypeptide(L)'
;MSRTQYLVTASIVMLLAPLAIDASASSAESSIAINKDSSQPVDHVHMDPRSSSSSPPTAYERIVFSDVDGTLVHYPSHRRRMAEAEDAADESIIIHLPPSKTGARGVISARTLSLCHRLRHGRDVGGDGGGGGRIVNGGVPFVLVSGMRTTTLFQRLPYLPRADAYVSESGGRIFYPRPIIPKSEEEDGDGDEFYGGIDVAVADSGGGGSSVEGVVVRPVSYPDMPPSDAVPFGLVEDAHWRELMSGRNSAGPDGYDDDIPIGRRRGRLWESARSLSGRGYVLDADGYATSFRINRKQQTSDESIAGFDAFVAAERADGVGGRDGAMSIFDDLGCSTNLGCVDVYPAMSGKRNCAEYLLRKFLCGGGGVGGGGGGGGEEEEEGAGEYREGEAGGGQRSVSLKTHAYCMCDDDNDIEMAVACRAAYLPSVTSESMRALAANDDGDDSYSMIVAEDASKGIIESLATEAALEAIIGELSTDHIQE
;
A
#
# COMPACT_ATOMS: atom_id res chain seq x y z
N MET A 1 64.05 -6.55 -14.15
CA MET A 1 63.61 -5.90 -15.39
C MET A 1 62.09 -6.02 -15.50
N SER A 2 61.42 -4.89 -15.23
CA SER A 2 60.08 -4.44 -15.64
C SER A 2 58.99 -5.46 -16.00
N ARG A 3 57.98 -5.60 -15.12
CA ARG A 3 56.62 -6.06 -15.47
C ARG A 3 55.75 -4.83 -15.73
N THR A 4 55.31 -4.67 -16.97
CA THR A 4 54.40 -3.61 -17.41
C THR A 4 52.95 -4.00 -17.09
N GLN A 5 52.29 -3.22 -16.23
CA GLN A 5 50.84 -3.28 -16.00
C GLN A 5 50.13 -2.44 -17.08
N TYR A 6 49.16 -3.03 -17.79
CA TYR A 6 48.20 -2.29 -18.60
C TYR A 6 47.02 -1.89 -17.71
N LEU A 7 46.96 -0.60 -17.36
CA LEU A 7 45.76 0.08 -16.87
C LEU A 7 44.98 0.55 -18.09
N VAL A 8 43.81 -0.05 -18.34
CA VAL A 8 42.84 0.48 -19.30
C VAL A 8 41.80 1.27 -18.51
N THR A 9 41.99 2.59 -18.46
CA THR A 9 40.99 3.54 -17.99
C THR A 9 40.03 3.81 -19.15
N ALA A 10 38.84 3.21 -19.10
CA ALA A 10 37.75 3.55 -20.00
C ALA A 10 36.99 4.75 -19.42
N SER A 11 37.31 5.96 -19.89
CA SER A 11 36.52 7.15 -19.62
C SER A 11 35.28 7.13 -20.52
N ILE A 12 34.11 6.81 -19.95
CA ILE A 12 32.82 7.00 -20.61
C ILE A 12 32.43 8.48 -20.45
N VAL A 13 32.61 9.25 -21.53
CA VAL A 13 32.05 10.59 -21.67
C VAL A 13 30.60 10.43 -22.13
N MET A 14 29.65 10.58 -21.22
CA MET A 14 28.23 10.73 -21.56
C MET A 14 27.99 12.16 -22.07
N LEU A 15 27.89 12.31 -23.39
CA LEU A 15 27.35 13.51 -24.02
C LEU A 15 25.82 13.50 -23.87
N LEU A 16 25.30 14.32 -22.96
CA LEU A 16 23.88 14.65 -22.88
C LEU A 16 23.56 15.64 -24.01
N ALA A 17 22.83 15.18 -25.03
CA ALA A 17 22.16 16.06 -25.98
C ALA A 17 20.75 16.41 -25.44
N PRO A 18 20.31 17.68 -25.53
CA PRO A 18 18.95 18.04 -25.14
C PRO A 18 17.96 17.55 -26.21
N LEU A 19 17.07 16.65 -25.81
CA LEU A 19 15.86 16.32 -26.58
C LEU A 19 14.85 17.44 -26.37
N ALA A 20 14.66 18.26 -27.42
CA ALA A 20 13.51 19.14 -27.52
C ALA A 20 12.25 18.28 -27.67
N ILE A 21 11.39 18.29 -26.66
CA ILE A 21 10.03 17.73 -26.73
C ILE A 21 9.15 18.85 -27.29
N ASP A 22 8.64 18.62 -28.49
CA ASP A 22 7.67 19.49 -29.15
C ASP A 22 6.31 19.27 -28.47
N ALA A 23 5.87 20.23 -27.66
CA ALA A 23 4.58 20.20 -26.98
C ALA A 23 3.53 20.88 -27.87
N SER A 24 2.87 20.11 -28.73
CA SER A 24 1.64 20.54 -29.39
C SER A 24 0.41 20.12 -28.57
N ALA A 25 0.17 20.84 -27.47
CA ALA A 25 -1.10 20.79 -26.77
C ALA A 25 -2.13 21.63 -27.54
N SER A 26 -3.09 20.97 -28.18
CA SER A 26 -4.28 21.58 -28.75
C SER A 26 -5.20 22.07 -27.63
N SER A 27 -5.22 23.37 -27.39
CA SER A 27 -6.15 24.04 -26.47
C SER A 27 -7.57 24.06 -27.05
N ALA A 28 -8.47 23.22 -26.53
CA ALA A 28 -9.90 23.43 -26.63
C ALA A 28 -10.37 24.14 -25.36
N GLU A 29 -10.49 25.46 -25.42
CA GLU A 29 -11.12 26.26 -24.36
C GLU A 29 -12.63 26.01 -24.38
N SER A 30 -13.15 25.40 -23.32
CA SER A 30 -14.58 25.42 -22.98
C SER A 30 -14.77 26.37 -21.82
N SER A 31 -15.20 27.60 -22.13
CA SER A 31 -15.52 28.63 -21.15
C SER A 31 -16.86 28.32 -20.47
N ILE A 32 -16.81 27.82 -19.23
CA ILE A 32 -17.96 27.79 -18.32
C ILE A 32 -18.01 29.14 -17.58
N ALA A 33 -18.99 29.96 -17.92
CA ALA A 33 -19.26 31.23 -17.24
C ALA A 33 -19.88 30.97 -15.87
N ILE A 34 -19.16 31.33 -14.80
CA ILE A 34 -19.68 31.34 -13.42
C ILE A 34 -20.29 32.73 -13.17
N ASN A 35 -21.60 32.78 -12.98
CA ASN A 35 -22.33 33.97 -12.55
C ASN A 35 -21.94 34.33 -11.10
N LYS A 36 -21.25 35.46 -10.93
CA LYS A 36 -21.11 36.17 -9.66
C LYS A 36 -22.22 37.20 -9.55
N ASP A 37 -23.32 36.87 -8.88
CA ASP A 37 -24.10 37.89 -8.16
C ASP A 37 -25.07 37.27 -7.13
N SER A 38 -24.81 37.50 -5.84
CA SER A 38 -25.82 37.68 -4.78
C SER A 38 -25.13 37.77 -3.42
N SER A 39 -24.80 38.99 -3.01
CA SER A 39 -24.48 39.32 -1.63
C SER A 39 -25.75 39.33 -0.78
N GLN A 40 -25.89 38.40 0.16
CA GLN A 40 -26.78 38.56 1.31
C GLN A 40 -25.98 38.56 2.62
N PRO A 41 -26.35 39.39 3.60
CA PRO A 41 -25.63 39.52 4.86
C PRO A 41 -25.89 38.30 5.76
N VAL A 42 -24.82 37.77 6.34
CA VAL A 42 -24.84 36.62 7.26
C VAL A 42 -25.15 37.12 8.67
N ASP A 43 -26.24 36.63 9.26
CA ASP A 43 -26.59 36.86 10.66
C ASP A 43 -25.59 36.17 11.60
N HIS A 44 -25.15 36.90 12.62
CA HIS A 44 -24.25 36.41 13.66
C HIS A 44 -24.94 35.37 14.55
N VAL A 45 -24.62 34.10 14.33
CA VAL A 45 -25.04 32.99 15.19
C VAL A 45 -24.20 32.96 16.47
N HIS A 46 -24.89 33.09 17.60
CA HIS A 46 -24.36 32.97 18.95
C HIS A 46 -23.91 31.53 19.22
N MET A 47 -22.61 31.30 19.45
CA MET A 47 -22.06 29.97 19.79
C MET A 47 -22.23 29.67 21.28
N ASP A 48 -22.90 28.56 21.57
CA ASP A 48 -23.12 28.03 22.91
C ASP A 48 -21.93 27.11 23.34
N PRO A 49 -21.11 27.46 24.34
CA PRO A 49 -19.85 26.78 24.66
C PRO A 49 -20.02 25.48 25.47
N ARG A 50 -21.16 24.79 25.36
CA ARG A 50 -21.43 23.53 26.11
C ARG A 50 -21.86 22.34 25.25
N SER A 51 -21.74 22.45 23.93
CA SER A 51 -21.92 21.31 23.02
C SER A 51 -20.72 20.37 23.14
N SER A 52 -20.83 19.34 23.98
CA SER A 52 -19.91 18.19 23.99
C SER A 52 -19.93 17.55 22.61
N SER A 53 -18.93 17.87 21.79
CA SER A 53 -18.75 17.37 20.43
C SER A 53 -18.51 15.86 20.47
N SER A 54 -19.59 15.08 20.44
CA SER A 54 -19.50 13.67 20.07
C SER A 54 -18.93 13.64 18.67
N SER A 55 -17.67 13.19 18.54
CA SER A 55 -17.09 12.88 17.24
C SER A 55 -18.09 12.02 16.47
N PRO A 56 -18.42 12.36 15.21
CA PRO A 56 -19.38 11.59 14.43
C PRO A 56 -18.94 10.11 14.45
N PRO A 57 -19.88 9.18 14.70
CA PRO A 57 -19.55 7.75 14.70
C PRO A 57 -18.84 7.40 13.40
N THR A 58 -17.86 6.50 13.47
CA THR A 58 -17.16 6.01 12.28
C THR A 58 -18.16 5.44 11.30
N ALA A 59 -18.17 5.99 10.08
CA ALA A 59 -19.17 5.67 9.07
C ALA A 59 -18.93 4.34 8.35
N TYR A 60 -17.78 3.70 8.56
CA TYR A 60 -17.38 2.50 7.81
C TYR A 60 -17.62 1.23 8.63
N GLU A 61 -18.22 0.23 7.99
CA GLU A 61 -18.45 -1.10 8.58
C GLU A 61 -17.47 -2.16 8.06
N ARG A 62 -16.79 -1.87 6.95
CA ARG A 62 -15.90 -2.79 6.24
C ARG A 62 -14.68 -2.04 5.71
N ILE A 63 -13.63 -2.79 5.40
CA ILE A 63 -12.41 -2.31 4.75
C ILE A 63 -11.95 -3.32 3.70
N VAL A 64 -11.30 -2.85 2.64
CA VAL A 64 -10.72 -3.71 1.61
C VAL A 64 -9.23 -3.43 1.48
N PHE A 65 -8.43 -4.49 1.58
CA PHE A 65 -7.00 -4.48 1.31
C PHE A 65 -6.71 -5.09 -0.05
N SER A 66 -5.71 -4.59 -0.76
CA SER A 66 -5.29 -5.22 -2.01
C SER A 66 -3.77 -5.21 -2.10
N ASP A 67 -3.18 -6.35 -2.44
CA ASP A 67 -1.86 -6.34 -3.03
C ASP A 67 -1.88 -5.60 -4.40
N VAL A 68 -0.70 -5.20 -4.85
CA VAL A 68 -0.52 -4.47 -6.10
C VAL A 68 0.02 -5.38 -7.21
N ASP A 69 1.15 -6.05 -6.99
CA ASP A 69 1.92 -6.71 -8.07
C ASP A 69 1.50 -8.17 -8.20
N GLY A 70 0.81 -8.54 -9.29
CA GLY A 70 0.21 -9.86 -9.49
C GLY A 70 -1.29 -9.90 -9.13
N THR A 71 -1.74 -8.90 -8.36
CA THR A 71 -3.14 -8.71 -7.99
C THR A 71 -3.82 -7.63 -8.85
N LEU A 72 -3.49 -6.34 -8.68
CA LEU A 72 -4.07 -5.24 -9.48
C LEU A 72 -3.28 -4.96 -10.76
N VAL A 73 -1.97 -5.15 -10.68
CA VAL A 73 -1.01 -4.90 -11.75
C VAL A 73 -0.50 -6.23 -12.27
N HIS A 74 -0.71 -6.48 -13.55
CA HIS A 74 -0.33 -7.73 -14.20
C HIS A 74 0.93 -7.57 -15.02
N TYR A 75 1.67 -8.66 -15.21
CA TYR A 75 2.89 -8.70 -16.03
C TYR A 75 2.70 -9.67 -17.19
N PRO A 76 2.21 -9.20 -18.35
CA PRO A 76 1.89 -10.07 -19.47
C PRO A 76 3.14 -10.80 -19.94
N SER A 77 3.21 -12.10 -19.68
CA SER A 77 4.31 -12.97 -20.09
C SER A 77 4.30 -13.24 -21.60
N HIS A 78 3.13 -13.06 -22.24
CA HIS A 78 2.91 -13.29 -23.65
C HIS A 78 2.45 -12.02 -24.37
N ARG A 79 3.37 -11.06 -24.58
CA ARG A 79 3.16 -9.88 -25.45
C ARG A 79 2.62 -10.21 -26.85
N ARG A 80 2.70 -11.47 -27.28
CA ARG A 80 2.38 -11.91 -28.64
C ARG A 80 0.89 -12.03 -28.96
N ARG A 81 -0.02 -12.07 -27.97
CA ARG A 81 -1.46 -12.21 -28.23
C ARG A 81 -2.25 -10.89 -28.30
N MET A 82 -1.71 -9.79 -27.77
CA MET A 82 -2.47 -8.53 -27.73
C MET A 82 -2.55 -7.84 -29.09
N ALA A 83 -1.54 -7.98 -29.96
CA ALA A 83 -1.55 -7.36 -31.29
C ALA A 83 -2.60 -7.96 -32.24
N GLU A 84 -3.18 -9.12 -31.93
CA GLU A 84 -4.25 -9.74 -32.73
C GLU A 84 -5.65 -9.44 -32.16
N ALA A 85 -5.74 -8.81 -30.98
CA ALA A 85 -6.99 -8.52 -30.29
C ALA A 85 -7.45 -7.04 -30.46
N GLU A 86 -6.59 -6.17 -31.02
CA GLU A 86 -6.88 -4.75 -31.32
C GLU A 86 -8.11 -4.54 -32.24
N ASP A 87 -8.62 -5.58 -32.92
CA ASP A 87 -9.83 -5.51 -33.75
C ASP A 87 -11.15 -5.71 -32.97
N ALA A 88 -11.10 -6.04 -31.67
CA ALA A 88 -12.28 -6.12 -30.82
C ALA A 88 -12.58 -4.73 -30.21
N ALA A 89 -13.61 -4.05 -30.73
CA ALA A 89 -13.97 -2.67 -30.42
C ALA A 89 -14.38 -2.35 -28.96
N ASP A 90 -14.14 -3.25 -28.01
CA ASP A 90 -14.49 -3.11 -26.59
C ASP A 90 -13.31 -3.51 -25.67
N GLU A 91 -12.07 -3.43 -26.17
CA GLU A 91 -10.88 -3.68 -25.34
C GLU A 91 -10.75 -2.61 -24.26
N SER A 92 -10.83 -3.06 -23.00
CA SER A 92 -10.53 -2.26 -21.82
C SER A 92 -9.20 -1.53 -22.03
N ILE A 93 -9.21 -0.20 -21.98
CA ILE A 93 -7.99 0.60 -22.17
C ILE A 93 -6.96 0.19 -21.13
N ILE A 94 -5.81 -0.30 -21.61
CA ILE A 94 -4.71 -0.78 -20.78
C ILE A 94 -3.73 0.37 -20.52
N ILE A 95 -3.43 0.59 -19.24
CA ILE A 95 -2.48 1.60 -18.78
C ILE A 95 -1.17 0.90 -18.42
N HIS A 96 -0.08 1.37 -19.02
CA HIS A 96 1.25 0.80 -18.79
C HIS A 96 2.02 1.57 -17.72
N LEU A 97 2.39 0.87 -16.65
CA LEU A 97 3.21 1.43 -15.58
C LEU A 97 4.66 1.66 -16.06
N PRO A 98 5.47 2.45 -15.34
CA PRO A 98 6.90 2.54 -15.61
C PRO A 98 7.57 1.16 -15.50
N PRO A 99 8.61 0.89 -16.32
CA PRO A 99 9.35 -0.36 -16.21
C PRO A 99 10.01 -0.47 -14.84
N SER A 100 9.98 -1.67 -14.27
CA SER A 100 10.74 -2.01 -13.06
C SER A 100 12.24 -2.05 -13.32
N LYS A 101 13.06 -2.16 -12.26
CA LYS A 101 14.52 -2.34 -12.38
C LYS A 101 14.91 -3.58 -13.21
N THR A 102 14.05 -4.60 -13.30
CA THR A 102 14.28 -5.79 -14.13
C THR A 102 13.83 -5.61 -15.59
N GLY A 103 13.27 -4.45 -15.95
CA GLY A 103 12.73 -4.14 -17.26
C GLY A 103 11.30 -4.64 -17.49
N ALA A 104 10.74 -5.44 -16.58
CA ALA A 104 9.35 -5.86 -16.65
C ALA A 104 8.43 -4.65 -16.48
N ARG A 105 7.38 -4.59 -17.31
CA ARG A 105 6.40 -3.50 -17.32
C ARG A 105 5.05 -4.03 -16.87
N GLY A 106 4.56 -3.50 -15.75
CA GLY A 106 3.23 -3.82 -15.25
C GLY A 106 2.14 -3.14 -16.09
N VAL A 107 0.96 -3.73 -16.10
CA VAL A 107 -0.24 -3.18 -16.75
C VAL A 107 -1.44 -3.23 -15.81
N ILE A 108 -2.34 -2.25 -15.95
CA ILE A 108 -3.61 -2.20 -15.23
C ILE A 108 -4.69 -1.70 -16.20
N SER A 109 -5.90 -2.27 -16.14
CA SER A 109 -7.01 -1.81 -16.98
C SER A 109 -7.66 -0.53 -16.40
N ALA A 110 -8.11 0.37 -17.27
CA ALA A 110 -8.91 1.53 -16.86
C ALA A 110 -10.18 1.11 -16.10
N ARG A 111 -10.78 -0.03 -16.48
CA ARG A 111 -11.94 -0.59 -15.78
C ARG A 111 -11.62 -1.01 -14.34
N THR A 112 -10.45 -1.60 -14.09
CA THR A 112 -9.98 -1.88 -12.73
C THR A 112 -9.92 -0.61 -11.88
N LEU A 113 -9.41 0.50 -12.43
CA LEU A 113 -9.36 1.79 -11.74
C LEU A 113 -10.79 2.32 -11.44
N SER A 114 -11.70 2.25 -12.41
CA SER A 114 -13.10 2.64 -12.21
C SER A 114 -13.83 1.78 -11.18
N LEU A 115 -13.55 0.47 -11.11
CA LEU A 115 -14.11 -0.41 -10.08
C LEU A 115 -13.57 -0.09 -8.69
N CYS A 116 -12.27 0.20 -8.56
CA CYS A 116 -11.68 0.66 -7.29
C CYS A 116 -12.31 1.99 -6.83
N HIS A 117 -12.56 2.92 -7.74
CA HIS A 117 -13.29 4.15 -7.44
C HIS A 117 -14.70 3.85 -6.90
N ARG A 118 -15.46 3.00 -7.62
CA ARG A 118 -16.80 2.58 -7.22
C ARG A 118 -16.81 1.85 -5.89
N LEU A 119 -15.78 1.08 -5.57
CA LEU A 119 -15.62 0.46 -4.25
C LEU A 119 -15.48 1.52 -3.15
N ARG A 120 -14.62 2.52 -3.37
CA ARG A 120 -14.33 3.59 -2.39
C ARG A 120 -15.47 4.58 -2.17
N HIS A 121 -16.27 4.84 -3.19
CA HIS A 121 -17.31 5.87 -3.14
C HIS A 121 -18.73 5.29 -3.19
N GLY A 122 -18.89 4.02 -3.54
CA GLY A 122 -20.18 3.39 -3.84
C GLY A 122 -20.66 3.69 -5.26
N ARG A 123 -21.92 3.35 -5.55
CA ARG A 123 -22.53 3.58 -6.86
C ARG A 123 -23.18 4.96 -6.89
N ASP A 124 -22.89 5.77 -7.90
CA ASP A 124 -23.70 6.93 -8.23
C ASP A 124 -25.10 6.45 -8.65
N VAL A 125 -26.10 6.64 -7.79
CA VAL A 125 -27.50 6.25 -8.05
C VAL A 125 -28.18 7.24 -9.03
N GLY A 126 -27.48 8.26 -9.51
CA GLY A 126 -28.06 9.39 -10.25
C GLY A 126 -27.64 9.49 -11.71
N GLY A 127 -27.95 8.49 -12.53
CA GLY A 127 -27.66 8.49 -13.98
C GLY A 127 -28.73 9.11 -14.89
N ASP A 128 -29.97 9.29 -14.42
CA ASP A 128 -31.02 9.91 -15.24
C ASP A 128 -31.86 10.88 -14.40
N GLY A 129 -31.42 12.14 -14.33
CA GLY A 129 -32.29 13.27 -14.03
C GLY A 129 -32.45 13.69 -12.57
N GLY A 130 -31.50 14.51 -12.08
CA GLY A 130 -31.85 15.73 -11.34
C GLY A 130 -32.10 15.66 -9.83
N GLY A 131 -31.93 14.51 -9.17
CA GLY A 131 -31.95 14.43 -7.71
C GLY A 131 -30.61 13.97 -7.18
N GLY A 132 -29.88 14.81 -6.45
CA GLY A 132 -28.66 14.46 -5.72
C GLY A 132 -28.92 13.45 -4.61
N GLY A 133 -29.27 12.23 -5.00
CA GLY A 133 -29.45 11.08 -4.12
C GLY A 133 -28.10 10.70 -3.55
N ARG A 134 -27.93 10.97 -2.26
CA ARG A 134 -26.80 10.53 -1.44
C ARG A 134 -26.65 9.02 -1.62
N ILE A 135 -25.44 8.57 -1.96
CA ILE A 135 -25.08 7.15 -2.05
C ILE A 135 -25.42 6.52 -0.71
N VAL A 136 -26.33 5.54 -0.71
CA VAL A 136 -26.90 4.99 0.53
C VAL A 136 -25.87 4.19 1.34
N ASN A 137 -24.72 3.84 0.74
CA ASN A 137 -23.78 2.85 1.29
C ASN A 137 -22.37 3.38 1.58
N GLY A 138 -22.12 4.70 1.61
CA GLY A 138 -20.92 5.30 2.23
C GLY A 138 -19.52 4.94 1.69
N GLY A 139 -19.39 4.06 0.69
CA GLY A 139 -18.10 3.55 0.25
C GLY A 139 -17.37 2.72 1.32
N VAL A 140 -16.25 2.09 0.95
CA VAL A 140 -15.37 1.41 1.93
C VAL A 140 -13.95 1.94 1.82
N PRO A 141 -13.19 2.05 2.93
CA PRO A 141 -11.79 2.37 2.85
C PRO A 141 -11.08 1.29 2.02
N PHE A 142 -10.29 1.74 1.06
CA PHE A 142 -9.50 0.87 0.20
C PHE A 142 -8.02 1.14 0.44
N VAL A 143 -7.26 0.09 0.74
CA VAL A 143 -5.85 0.17 1.11
C VAL A 143 -5.01 -0.66 0.15
N LEU A 144 -3.98 -0.05 -0.43
CA LEU A 144 -2.98 -0.78 -1.20
C LEU A 144 -1.84 -1.23 -0.29
N VAL A 145 -1.56 -2.53 -0.26
CA VAL A 145 -0.54 -3.14 0.58
C VAL A 145 0.49 -3.87 -0.26
N SER A 146 1.72 -3.35 -0.34
CA SER A 146 2.73 -3.90 -1.25
C SER A 146 4.08 -4.19 -0.58
N GLY A 147 4.78 -5.21 -1.09
CA GLY A 147 6.20 -5.48 -0.81
C GLY A 147 7.16 -4.57 -1.59
N MET A 148 6.66 -3.65 -2.42
CA MET A 148 7.47 -2.70 -3.16
C MET A 148 8.32 -1.83 -2.23
N ARG A 149 9.52 -1.46 -2.72
CA ARG A 149 10.29 -0.34 -2.16
C ARG A 149 9.45 0.92 -2.18
N THR A 150 9.66 1.81 -1.22
CA THR A 150 8.94 3.08 -1.16
C THR A 150 9.15 3.94 -2.42
N THR A 151 10.38 3.97 -2.94
CA THR A 151 10.70 4.68 -4.18
C THR A 151 9.96 4.11 -5.39
N THR A 152 9.85 2.78 -5.49
CA THR A 152 9.09 2.10 -6.54
C THR A 152 7.59 2.40 -6.43
N LEU A 153 7.05 2.36 -5.21
CA LEU A 153 5.65 2.73 -4.96
C LEU A 153 5.39 4.16 -5.48
N PHE A 154 6.20 5.14 -5.09
CA PHE A 154 6.01 6.54 -5.49
C PHE A 154 6.04 6.75 -7.00
N GLN A 155 6.93 6.07 -7.71
CA GLN A 155 6.98 6.11 -9.18
C GLN A 155 5.72 5.55 -9.84
N ARG A 156 5.03 4.62 -9.17
CA ARG A 156 3.84 3.93 -9.69
C ARG A 156 2.53 4.55 -9.27
N LEU A 157 2.48 5.29 -8.15
CA LEU A 157 1.26 5.92 -7.65
C LEU A 157 0.46 6.70 -8.71
N PRO A 158 1.05 7.43 -9.67
CA PRO A 158 0.31 8.06 -10.76
C PRO A 158 -0.58 7.10 -11.58
N TYR A 159 -0.26 5.82 -11.61
CA TYR A 159 -0.91 4.80 -12.44
C TYR A 159 -1.79 3.85 -11.62
N LEU A 160 -1.71 3.92 -10.29
CA LEU A 160 -2.44 3.05 -9.37
C LEU A 160 -3.78 3.69 -8.99
N PRO A 161 -4.78 2.91 -8.55
CA PRO A 161 -6.02 3.48 -8.05
C PRO A 161 -5.76 4.41 -6.87
N ARG A 162 -6.55 5.48 -6.79
CA ARG A 162 -6.57 6.30 -5.58
C ARG A 162 -7.06 5.43 -4.42
N ALA A 163 -6.35 5.47 -3.30
CA ALA A 163 -6.61 4.64 -2.13
C ALA A 163 -6.56 5.50 -0.87
N ASP A 164 -7.17 5.04 0.22
CA ASP A 164 -7.27 5.76 1.48
C ASP A 164 -6.00 5.59 2.34
N ALA A 165 -5.23 4.52 2.09
CA ALA A 165 -3.85 4.39 2.54
C ALA A 165 -3.00 3.58 1.54
N TYR A 166 -1.71 3.87 1.52
CA TYR A 166 -0.70 3.16 0.74
C TYR A 166 0.36 2.60 1.66
N VAL A 167 0.66 1.31 1.53
CA VAL A 167 1.63 0.62 2.36
C VAL A 167 2.74 0.06 1.48
N SER A 168 4.00 0.34 1.85
CA SER A 168 5.20 -0.19 1.20
C SER A 168 6.02 -1.05 2.15
N GLU A 169 7.05 -1.71 1.61
CA GLU A 169 8.03 -2.49 2.37
C GLU A 169 7.36 -3.57 3.24
N SER A 170 6.32 -4.21 2.67
CA SER A 170 5.54 -5.28 3.32
C SER A 170 4.96 -4.85 4.67
N GLY A 171 4.49 -3.61 4.82
CA GLY A 171 3.93 -3.12 6.09
C GLY A 171 4.84 -2.17 6.85
N GLY A 172 6.07 -1.94 6.39
CA GLY A 172 7.04 -1.15 7.11
C GLY A 172 6.78 0.36 7.08
N ARG A 173 6.06 0.84 6.05
CA ARG A 173 5.69 2.26 5.93
C ARG A 173 4.26 2.42 5.45
N ILE A 174 3.56 3.41 6.00
CA ILE A 174 2.15 3.71 5.70
C ILE A 174 2.03 5.18 5.34
N PHE A 175 1.38 5.48 4.22
CA PHE A 175 1.15 6.83 3.70
C PHE A 175 -0.33 7.07 3.47
N TYR A 176 -0.76 8.31 3.73
CA TYR A 176 -2.13 8.77 3.46
C TYR A 176 -2.10 9.84 2.36
N PRO A 177 -3.03 9.80 1.39
CA PRO A 177 -3.18 10.87 0.42
C PRO A 177 -3.66 12.14 1.10
N ARG A 178 -3.12 13.29 0.68
CA ARG A 178 -3.50 14.60 1.18
C ARG A 178 -3.83 15.55 0.03
N PRO A 179 -4.97 16.25 0.06
CA PRO A 179 -5.25 17.28 -0.92
C PRO A 179 -4.12 18.32 -0.95
N ILE A 180 -3.71 18.71 -2.16
CA ILE A 180 -2.81 19.85 -2.35
C ILE A 180 -3.67 21.09 -2.22
N ILE A 181 -3.45 21.87 -1.18
CA ILE A 181 -4.07 23.18 -1.03
C ILE A 181 -3.14 24.15 -1.78
N PRO A 182 -3.61 24.80 -2.86
CA PRO A 182 -2.86 25.89 -3.44
C PRO A 182 -2.59 26.87 -2.31
N LYS A 183 -1.33 27.29 -2.11
CA LYS A 183 -1.07 28.47 -1.29
C LYS A 183 -2.00 29.54 -1.85
N SER A 184 -2.95 30.02 -1.05
CA SER A 184 -3.70 31.20 -1.43
C SER A 184 -2.65 32.23 -1.83
N GLU A 185 -2.90 32.93 -2.94
CA GLU A 185 -2.13 34.11 -3.32
C GLU A 185 -2.31 35.14 -2.19
N GLU A 186 -1.70 34.88 -1.03
CA GLU A 186 -1.62 35.84 0.03
C GLU A 186 -0.82 36.99 -0.54
N GLU A 187 -1.49 38.13 -0.54
CA GLU A 187 -1.20 39.36 -1.23
C GLU A 187 0.08 40.01 -0.70
N ASP A 188 1.24 39.43 -0.97
CA ASP A 188 2.53 40.09 -0.77
C ASP A 188 3.05 40.45 -2.17
N GLY A 189 2.90 41.67 -2.65
CA GLY A 189 3.59 42.80 -2.05
C GLY A 189 5.06 42.73 -2.47
N ASP A 190 5.39 43.41 -3.57
CA ASP A 190 6.73 43.63 -4.13
C ASP A 190 7.45 42.41 -4.77
N GLY A 191 6.94 41.98 -5.93
CA GLY A 191 7.63 42.22 -7.20
C GLY A 191 8.92 41.47 -7.55
N ASP A 192 9.39 40.49 -6.77
CA ASP A 192 10.51 39.65 -7.21
C ASP A 192 10.02 38.43 -8.00
N GLU A 193 10.47 38.33 -9.26
CA GLU A 193 10.15 37.28 -10.24
C GLU A 193 10.36 35.87 -9.66
N PHE A 194 9.30 35.31 -9.08
CA PHE A 194 9.30 33.98 -8.47
C PHE A 194 9.13 32.90 -9.55
N TYR A 195 10.18 32.10 -9.77
CA TYR A 195 10.11 30.89 -10.56
C TYR A 195 9.06 29.94 -9.95
N GLY A 196 8.05 29.56 -10.74
CA GLY A 196 6.88 28.77 -10.35
C GLY A 196 7.15 27.33 -9.88
N GLY A 197 7.94 27.17 -8.82
CA GLY A 197 7.92 25.99 -7.98
C GLY A 197 6.62 25.98 -7.21
N ILE A 198 5.81 24.94 -7.41
CA ILE A 198 4.64 24.71 -6.56
C ILE A 198 5.18 24.34 -5.19
N ASP A 199 5.39 25.33 -4.32
CA ASP A 199 5.57 25.07 -2.90
C ASP A 199 4.24 24.55 -2.37
N VAL A 200 4.11 23.22 -2.37
CA VAL A 200 2.97 22.54 -1.77
C VAL A 200 3.11 22.68 -0.25
N ALA A 201 2.49 23.72 0.29
CA ALA A 201 2.18 23.74 1.71
C ALA A 201 1.12 22.67 1.97
N VAL A 202 1.55 21.50 2.45
CA VAL A 202 0.61 20.51 2.97
C VAL A 202 0.00 21.12 4.21
N ALA A 203 -1.33 21.32 4.22
CA ALA A 203 -2.01 21.88 5.39
C ALA A 203 -1.61 21.13 6.65
N ASP A 204 -1.01 21.86 7.59
CA ASP A 204 -0.62 21.37 8.90
C ASP A 204 -1.89 21.14 9.73
N SER A 205 -2.56 20.02 9.47
CA SER A 205 -3.83 19.70 10.08
C SER A 205 -3.62 19.00 11.44
N GLY A 206 -2.70 19.48 12.28
CA GLY A 206 -2.56 19.08 13.69
C GLY A 206 -2.37 17.58 14.02
N GLY A 207 -2.30 16.71 13.02
CA GLY A 207 -2.03 15.28 13.16
C GLY A 207 -0.58 15.07 12.79
N GLY A 208 0.26 14.72 13.77
CA GLY A 208 1.72 14.77 13.72
C GLY A 208 2.45 13.89 12.70
N GLY A 209 1.87 13.63 11.53
CA GLY A 209 2.55 13.03 10.38
C GLY A 209 3.53 14.00 9.74
N SER A 210 4.74 13.53 9.44
CA SER A 210 5.68 14.26 8.58
C SER A 210 5.19 14.15 7.14
N SER A 211 4.92 15.29 6.49
CA SER A 211 4.74 15.33 5.04
C SER A 211 5.96 14.71 4.36
N VAL A 212 5.72 13.95 3.29
CA VAL A 212 6.80 13.43 2.46
C VAL A 212 7.21 14.57 1.53
N GLU A 213 8.28 15.26 1.91
CA GLU A 213 8.76 16.46 1.21
C GLU A 213 8.94 16.19 -0.29
N GLY A 214 8.38 17.08 -1.12
CA GLY A 214 8.53 17.04 -2.58
C GLY A 214 7.71 15.98 -3.33
N VAL A 215 6.94 15.12 -2.66
CA VAL A 215 6.13 14.09 -3.36
C VAL A 215 4.75 14.62 -3.72
N VAL A 216 4.56 14.91 -5.00
CA VAL A 216 3.27 15.24 -5.61
C VAL A 216 2.89 14.15 -6.61
N VAL A 217 1.81 13.43 -6.32
CA VAL A 217 1.24 12.44 -7.23
C VAL A 217 0.31 13.14 -8.21
N ARG A 218 0.56 12.95 -9.50
CA ARG A 218 -0.29 13.42 -10.60
C ARG A 218 -0.89 12.21 -11.31
N PRO A 219 -2.15 11.84 -11.01
CA PRO A 219 -2.79 10.68 -11.61
C PRO A 219 -2.77 10.73 -13.15
N VAL A 220 -2.51 9.59 -13.79
CA VAL A 220 -2.57 9.42 -15.24
C VAL A 220 -4.02 9.26 -15.64
N SER A 221 -4.51 10.17 -16.48
CA SER A 221 -5.88 10.17 -16.96
C SER A 221 -6.23 8.90 -17.71
N TYR A 222 -7.46 8.43 -17.50
CA TYR A 222 -8.07 7.31 -18.21
C TYR A 222 -9.53 7.65 -18.54
N PRO A 223 -10.18 6.93 -19.48
CA PRO A 223 -11.57 7.19 -19.85
C PRO A 223 -12.50 7.14 -18.64
N ASP A 224 -13.42 8.10 -18.56
CA ASP A 224 -14.39 8.20 -17.48
C ASP A 224 -13.77 8.33 -16.07
N MET A 225 -12.49 8.74 -15.99
CA MET A 225 -11.84 9.04 -14.71
C MET A 225 -12.66 10.07 -13.94
N PRO A 226 -13.11 9.75 -12.72
CA PRO A 226 -13.87 10.69 -11.91
C PRO A 226 -13.03 11.92 -11.55
N PRO A 227 -13.63 13.14 -11.51
CA PRO A 227 -12.88 14.35 -11.21
C PRO A 227 -12.11 14.29 -9.89
N SER A 228 -12.66 13.60 -8.88
CA SER A 228 -11.98 13.40 -7.59
C SER A 228 -10.70 12.60 -7.72
N ASP A 229 -10.60 11.64 -8.64
CA ASP A 229 -9.41 10.82 -8.84
C ASP A 229 -8.40 11.47 -9.79
N ALA A 230 -8.82 12.50 -10.54
CA ALA A 230 -7.92 13.30 -11.38
C ALA A 230 -7.12 14.35 -10.59
N VAL A 231 -7.56 14.72 -9.38
CA VAL A 231 -6.92 15.79 -8.59
C VAL A 231 -5.54 15.34 -8.09
N PRO A 232 -4.46 16.10 -8.36
CA PRO A 232 -3.15 15.84 -7.77
C PRO A 232 -3.19 15.86 -6.23
N PHE A 233 -2.38 15.01 -5.60
CA PHE A 233 -2.34 14.89 -4.15
C PHE A 233 -0.90 14.71 -3.64
N GLY A 234 -0.65 15.16 -2.41
CA GLY A 234 0.57 14.88 -1.66
C GLY A 234 0.43 13.63 -0.80
N LEU A 235 1.51 13.25 -0.10
CA LEU A 235 1.51 12.14 0.84
C LEU A 235 1.96 12.60 2.23
N VAL A 236 1.33 12.03 3.26
CA VAL A 236 1.77 12.16 4.65
C VAL A 236 2.02 10.76 5.21
N GLU A 237 3.20 10.55 5.79
CA GLU A 237 3.54 9.29 6.44
C GLU A 237 2.88 9.18 7.82
N ASP A 238 2.46 7.96 8.19
CA ASP A 238 1.92 7.66 9.51
C ASP A 238 3.01 7.77 10.59
N ALA A 239 3.05 8.89 11.31
CA ALA A 239 4.07 9.13 12.32
C ALA A 239 4.04 8.14 13.49
N HIS A 240 2.84 7.70 13.92
CA HIS A 240 2.71 6.75 15.01
C HIS A 240 3.27 5.38 14.59
N TRP A 241 2.90 4.90 13.41
CA TRP A 241 3.47 3.66 12.86
C TRP A 241 4.99 3.76 12.66
N ARG A 242 5.47 4.89 12.14
CA ARG A 242 6.90 5.17 11.97
C ARG A 242 7.65 5.17 13.31
N GLU A 243 7.07 5.72 14.37
CA GLU A 243 7.66 5.72 15.71
C GLU A 243 7.82 4.29 16.22
N LEU A 244 6.78 3.44 16.09
CA LEU A 244 6.85 2.03 16.47
C LEU A 244 7.95 1.29 15.69
N MET A 245 8.05 1.53 14.38
CA MET A 245 9.11 0.94 13.53
C MET A 245 10.51 1.45 13.86
N SER A 246 10.63 2.67 14.37
CA SER A 246 11.90 3.29 14.76
C SER A 246 12.43 2.76 16.10
N GLY A 247 11.66 1.92 16.81
CA GLY A 247 12.11 1.25 18.03
C GLY A 247 13.37 0.41 17.83
N ARG A 248 14.20 0.27 18.87
CA ARG A 248 15.46 -0.51 18.80
C ARG A 248 15.23 -2.00 18.48
N ASN A 249 14.10 -2.54 18.91
CA ASN A 249 13.70 -3.92 18.62
C ASN A 249 13.15 -4.10 17.19
N SER A 250 13.08 -3.02 16.40
CA SER A 250 12.54 -2.99 15.05
C SER A 250 13.63 -2.53 14.05
N ALA A 251 13.36 -1.52 13.22
CA ALA A 251 14.31 -0.95 12.26
C ALA A 251 15.27 0.05 12.90
N GLY A 252 15.01 0.49 14.14
CA GLY A 252 15.81 1.50 14.83
C GLY A 252 15.65 2.92 14.28
N PRO A 253 16.18 3.93 14.99
CA PRO A 253 15.96 5.35 14.65
C PRO A 253 16.62 5.76 13.34
N ASP A 254 17.65 5.01 12.91
CA ASP A 254 18.40 5.26 11.69
C ASP A 254 17.83 4.50 10.48
N GLY A 255 16.78 3.69 10.68
CA GLY A 255 16.19 2.90 9.59
C GLY A 255 15.68 3.79 8.47
N TYR A 256 15.13 4.95 8.82
CA TYR A 256 14.55 5.93 7.89
C TYR A 256 15.57 6.92 7.30
N ASP A 257 16.85 6.76 7.62
CA ASP A 257 17.92 7.61 7.11
C ASP A 257 18.64 6.89 5.96
N ASP A 258 18.29 7.29 4.73
CA ASP A 258 18.88 6.73 3.51
C ASP A 258 20.36 7.12 3.32
N ASP A 259 20.85 8.14 4.03
CA ASP A 259 22.25 8.57 3.97
C ASP A 259 23.16 7.72 4.87
N ILE A 260 22.59 6.96 5.82
CA ILE A 260 23.35 6.06 6.69
C ILE A 260 23.48 4.68 6.02
N PRO A 261 24.72 4.24 5.70
CA PRO A 261 24.93 2.91 5.14
C PRO A 261 24.44 1.81 6.09
N ILE A 262 23.91 0.70 5.55
CA ILE A 262 23.38 -0.47 6.30
C ILE A 262 24.33 -0.94 7.41
N GLY A 263 25.64 -0.95 7.13
CA GLY A 263 26.67 -1.34 8.10
C GLY A 263 26.76 -0.47 9.36
N ARG A 264 26.10 0.70 9.36
CA ARG A 264 26.08 1.67 10.46
C ARG A 264 24.68 1.89 11.06
N ARG A 265 23.60 1.43 10.40
CA ARG A 265 22.24 1.58 10.90
C ARG A 265 22.04 0.80 12.20
N ARG A 266 21.43 1.41 13.21
CA ARG A 266 21.09 0.77 14.50
C ARG A 266 19.74 0.07 14.42
N GLY A 267 19.53 -0.97 15.22
CA GLY A 267 18.25 -1.71 15.31
C GLY A 267 18.42 -3.20 14.98
N ARG A 268 17.51 -4.04 15.50
CA ARG A 268 17.55 -5.50 15.33
C ARG A 268 17.59 -5.94 13.87
N LEU A 269 16.78 -5.30 13.03
CA LEU A 269 16.77 -5.58 11.58
C LEU A 269 18.18 -5.48 10.97
N TRP A 270 18.88 -4.38 11.26
CA TRP A 270 20.17 -4.09 10.66
C TRP A 270 21.32 -4.86 11.32
N GLU A 271 21.18 -5.25 12.60
CA GLU A 271 22.06 -6.22 13.24
C GLU A 271 22.00 -7.57 12.51
N SER A 272 20.80 -8.06 12.22
CA SER A 272 20.59 -9.27 11.43
C SER A 272 21.15 -9.15 10.01
N ALA A 273 20.94 -8.01 9.34
CA ALA A 273 21.53 -7.74 8.04
C ALA A 273 23.07 -7.82 8.08
N ARG A 274 23.72 -7.19 9.06
CA ARG A 274 25.18 -7.30 9.21
C ARG A 274 25.65 -8.73 9.49
N SER A 275 24.92 -9.46 10.32
CA SER A 275 25.22 -10.87 10.63
C SER A 275 25.17 -11.73 9.37
N LEU A 276 24.12 -11.59 8.56
CA LEU A 276 23.97 -12.31 7.29
C LEU A 276 25.04 -11.89 6.26
N SER A 277 25.32 -10.60 6.15
CA SER A 277 26.39 -10.12 5.26
C SER A 277 27.76 -10.68 5.68
N GLY A 278 28.04 -10.77 6.98
CA GLY A 278 29.24 -11.42 7.52
C GLY A 278 29.35 -12.92 7.24
N ARG A 279 28.22 -13.59 6.98
CA ARG A 279 28.14 -14.99 6.51
C ARG A 279 28.24 -15.12 4.98
N GLY A 280 28.45 -14.01 4.25
CA GLY A 280 28.64 -14.01 2.81
C GLY A 280 27.36 -13.87 1.97
N TYR A 281 26.21 -13.61 2.58
CA TYR A 281 24.98 -13.32 1.82
C TYR A 281 25.07 -11.95 1.13
N VAL A 282 24.62 -11.90 -0.12
CA VAL A 282 24.43 -10.64 -0.86
C VAL A 282 23.05 -10.08 -0.52
N LEU A 283 23.04 -8.89 0.08
CA LEU A 283 21.83 -8.19 0.54
C LEU A 283 21.53 -6.99 -0.34
N ASP A 284 20.24 -6.74 -0.56
CA ASP A 284 19.70 -5.59 -1.26
C ASP A 284 18.81 -4.81 -0.29
N ALA A 285 19.34 -3.71 0.26
CA ALA A 285 18.56 -2.79 1.11
C ALA A 285 18.46 -1.37 0.51
N ASP A 286 18.81 -1.23 -0.77
CA ASP A 286 18.76 0.07 -1.46
C ASP A 286 17.31 0.57 -1.56
N GLY A 287 17.03 1.74 -0.99
CA GLY A 287 15.69 2.34 -0.95
C GLY A 287 14.70 1.61 -0.04
N TYR A 288 15.20 0.82 0.93
CA TYR A 288 14.41 0.28 2.02
C TYR A 288 14.77 0.96 3.34
N ALA A 289 13.74 1.35 4.10
CA ALA A 289 13.89 1.94 5.43
C ALA A 289 13.66 0.93 6.56
N THR A 290 12.86 -0.09 6.28
CA THR A 290 12.30 -1.01 7.29
C THR A 290 12.35 -2.46 6.86
N SER A 291 13.08 -2.76 5.79
CA SER A 291 13.35 -4.13 5.37
C SER A 291 14.66 -4.24 4.60
N PHE A 292 15.08 -5.46 4.32
CA PHE A 292 16.10 -5.74 3.31
C PHE A 292 15.75 -7.04 2.60
N ARG A 293 16.28 -7.21 1.39
CA ARG A 293 16.01 -8.35 0.53
C ARG A 293 17.25 -9.21 0.34
N ILE A 294 17.04 -10.53 0.34
CA ILE A 294 18.03 -11.53 -0.06
C ILE A 294 17.53 -12.18 -1.34
N ASN A 295 18.20 -11.96 -2.46
CA ASN A 295 17.81 -12.55 -3.74
C ASN A 295 18.64 -13.80 -4.02
N ARG A 296 17.98 -14.94 -4.22
CA ARG A 296 18.66 -16.20 -4.56
C ARG A 296 19.55 -16.07 -5.79
N LYS A 297 19.14 -15.30 -6.81
CA LYS A 297 19.89 -15.13 -8.07
C LYS A 297 21.15 -14.28 -7.91
N GLN A 298 21.28 -13.53 -6.82
CA GLN A 298 22.45 -12.71 -6.53
C GLN A 298 23.51 -13.48 -5.72
N GLN A 299 23.17 -14.66 -5.20
CA GLN A 299 24.12 -15.49 -4.47
C GLN A 299 25.04 -16.20 -5.48
N THR A 300 26.36 -15.97 -5.37
CA THR A 300 27.33 -16.40 -6.39
C THR A 300 28.13 -17.65 -6.01
N SER A 301 28.14 -18.04 -4.74
CA SER A 301 28.87 -19.22 -4.27
C SER A 301 27.92 -20.39 -4.02
N ASP A 302 28.35 -21.61 -4.31
CA ASP A 302 27.56 -22.83 -4.05
C ASP A 302 27.16 -22.93 -2.57
N GLU A 303 28.05 -22.51 -1.66
CA GLU A 303 27.79 -22.42 -0.22
C GLU A 303 26.68 -21.43 0.11
N SER A 304 26.70 -20.21 -0.45
CA SER A 304 25.64 -19.21 -0.25
C SER A 304 24.29 -19.63 -0.85
N ILE A 305 24.30 -20.37 -1.97
CA ILE A 305 23.08 -20.88 -2.60
C ILE A 305 22.47 -22.00 -1.75
N ALA A 306 23.28 -22.98 -1.34
CA ALA A 306 22.83 -24.06 -0.46
C ALA A 306 22.37 -23.51 0.89
N GLY A 307 23.08 -22.52 1.45
CA GLY A 307 22.71 -21.83 2.67
C GLY A 307 21.40 -21.05 2.53
N PHE A 308 21.14 -20.42 1.38
CA PHE A 308 19.85 -19.77 1.11
C PHE A 308 18.71 -20.78 1.01
N ASP A 309 18.90 -21.88 0.28
CA ASP A 309 17.86 -22.90 0.11
C ASP A 309 17.55 -23.60 1.45
N ALA A 310 18.58 -23.86 2.27
CA ALA A 310 18.40 -24.38 3.63
C ALA A 310 17.67 -23.38 4.54
N PHE A 311 18.01 -22.10 4.44
CA PHE A 311 17.34 -21.02 5.17
C PHE A 311 15.84 -20.94 4.82
N VAL A 312 15.48 -20.91 3.53
CA VAL A 312 14.08 -20.91 3.09
C VAL A 312 13.35 -22.19 3.51
N ALA A 313 14.02 -23.34 3.45
CA ALA A 313 13.43 -24.61 3.88
C ALA A 313 13.14 -24.63 5.39
N ALA A 314 14.03 -24.07 6.22
CA ALA A 314 13.83 -23.95 7.65
C ALA A 314 12.62 -23.07 7.97
N GLU A 315 12.55 -21.87 7.39
CA GLU A 315 11.41 -20.95 7.59
C GLU A 315 10.07 -21.56 7.15
N ARG A 316 10.06 -22.37 6.08
CA ARG A 316 8.85 -23.09 5.64
C ARG A 316 8.47 -24.26 6.54
N ALA A 317 9.45 -24.96 7.08
CA ALA A 317 9.21 -26.12 7.95
C ALA A 317 8.61 -25.71 9.30
N ASP A 318 9.00 -24.55 9.80
CA ASP A 318 8.47 -24.01 11.05
C ASP A 318 7.01 -23.52 10.90
N GLY A 319 6.59 -23.24 9.66
CA GLY A 319 5.18 -23.24 9.25
C GLY A 319 4.34 -22.10 9.83
N VAL A 320 3.38 -21.66 9.02
CA VAL A 320 2.30 -20.71 9.36
C VAL A 320 1.53 -21.23 10.58
N GLY A 321 1.98 -20.89 11.80
CA GLY A 321 1.33 -21.26 13.06
C GLY A 321 2.13 -22.17 14.01
N GLY A 322 3.31 -22.65 13.64
CA GLY A 322 4.11 -23.56 14.47
C GLY A 322 5.01 -22.86 15.48
N ARG A 323 4.45 -22.14 16.46
CA ARG A 323 5.21 -21.61 17.62
C ARG A 323 5.64 -22.70 18.63
N ASP A 324 5.73 -23.95 18.22
CA ASP A 324 6.16 -25.05 19.10
C ASP A 324 7.69 -25.18 19.10
N GLY A 325 8.36 -24.13 19.60
CA GLY A 325 9.69 -24.23 20.21
C GLY A 325 10.92 -24.28 19.30
N ALA A 326 10.78 -24.23 17.98
CA ALA A 326 11.91 -23.95 17.10
C ALA A 326 12.23 -22.45 17.18
N MET A 327 13.42 -22.14 17.71
CA MET A 327 13.93 -20.77 17.83
C MET A 327 14.09 -20.22 16.40
N SER A 328 13.24 -19.26 16.01
CA SER A 328 13.37 -18.59 14.71
C SER A 328 14.78 -18.02 14.61
N ILE A 329 15.38 -18.09 13.42
CA ILE A 329 16.70 -17.49 13.17
C ILE A 329 16.69 -16.00 13.51
N PHE A 330 15.51 -15.39 13.56
CA PHE A 330 15.28 -14.03 14.00
C PHE A 330 14.21 -13.96 15.08
N ASP A 331 14.61 -14.23 16.33
CA ASP A 331 13.85 -13.74 17.47
C ASP A 331 13.61 -12.22 17.24
N ASP A 332 12.35 -11.82 17.03
CA ASP A 332 11.87 -10.45 16.76
C ASP A 332 11.86 -9.93 15.30
N LEU A 333 12.17 -10.73 14.28
CA LEU A 333 11.95 -10.33 12.87
C LEU A 333 10.92 -11.24 12.17
N GLY A 334 10.24 -10.69 11.18
CA GLY A 334 9.42 -11.43 10.23
C GLY A 334 10.17 -11.60 8.91
N CYS A 335 9.77 -12.60 8.13
CA CYS A 335 10.23 -12.76 6.78
C CYS A 335 9.08 -13.13 5.83
N SER A 336 9.24 -12.83 4.54
CA SER A 336 8.33 -13.31 3.51
C SER A 336 9.10 -13.72 2.27
N THR A 337 8.70 -14.83 1.64
CA THR A 337 9.28 -15.29 0.38
C THR A 337 8.43 -14.83 -0.81
N ASN A 338 9.08 -14.30 -1.85
CA ASN A 338 8.41 -13.95 -3.11
C ASN A 338 9.41 -14.09 -4.27
N LEU A 339 9.06 -14.83 -5.33
CA LEU A 339 9.83 -14.97 -6.58
C LEU A 339 11.34 -15.31 -6.38
N GLY A 340 11.64 -16.17 -5.40
CA GLY A 340 13.02 -16.56 -5.06
C GLY A 340 13.82 -15.48 -4.34
N CYS A 341 13.13 -14.51 -3.74
CA CYS A 341 13.67 -13.55 -2.79
C CYS A 341 13.10 -13.81 -1.41
N VAL A 342 13.85 -13.47 -0.37
CA VAL A 342 13.35 -13.35 1.01
C VAL A 342 13.45 -11.89 1.41
N ASP A 343 12.33 -11.31 1.79
CA ASP A 343 12.28 -10.02 2.47
C ASP A 343 12.32 -10.26 3.98
N VAL A 344 13.20 -9.55 4.67
CA VAL A 344 13.30 -9.57 6.14
C VAL A 344 12.91 -8.20 6.66
N TYR A 345 12.06 -8.16 7.68
CA TYR A 345 11.48 -6.94 8.23
C TYR A 345 11.19 -7.11 9.74
N PRO A 346 10.96 -6.03 10.52
CA PRO A 346 10.59 -6.14 11.93
C PRO A 346 9.36 -7.03 12.12
N ALA A 347 9.30 -7.86 13.17
CA ALA A 347 8.17 -8.79 13.38
C ALA A 347 6.80 -8.09 13.50
N MET A 348 6.78 -6.82 13.92
CA MET A 348 5.57 -6.00 13.97
C MET A 348 5.12 -5.44 12.59
N SER A 349 5.98 -5.54 11.58
CA SER A 349 5.65 -5.26 10.17
C SER A 349 4.97 -6.50 9.57
N GLY A 350 4.87 -6.60 8.25
CA GLY A 350 4.12 -7.64 7.55
C GLY A 350 2.76 -7.14 7.10
N LYS A 351 2.28 -7.66 5.96
CA LYS A 351 1.01 -7.24 5.35
C LYS A 351 -0.18 -7.45 6.29
N ARG A 352 -0.20 -8.55 7.03
CA ARG A 352 -1.23 -8.83 8.05
C ARG A 352 -1.21 -7.79 9.17
N ASN A 353 -0.06 -7.55 9.79
CA ASN A 353 0.03 -6.66 10.95
C ASN A 353 -0.31 -5.21 10.60
N CYS A 354 0.11 -4.72 9.43
CA CYS A 354 -0.30 -3.40 8.98
C CYS A 354 -1.81 -3.33 8.64
N ALA A 355 -2.39 -4.42 8.11
CA ALA A 355 -3.84 -4.49 7.89
C ALA A 355 -4.62 -4.44 9.21
N GLU A 356 -4.17 -5.16 10.25
CA GLU A 356 -4.77 -5.09 11.60
C GLU A 356 -4.68 -3.67 12.18
N TYR A 357 -3.54 -3.00 12.03
CA TYR A 357 -3.36 -1.61 12.45
C TYR A 357 -4.33 -0.66 11.74
N LEU A 358 -4.40 -0.74 10.40
CA LEU A 358 -5.24 0.13 9.58
C LEU A 358 -6.74 -0.13 9.79
N LEU A 359 -7.14 -1.40 9.98
CA LEU A 359 -8.51 -1.76 10.35
C LEU A 359 -8.96 -1.00 11.61
N ARG A 360 -8.16 -1.07 12.69
CA ARG A 360 -8.47 -0.36 13.94
C ARG A 360 -8.51 1.14 13.72
N LYS A 361 -7.58 1.68 12.93
CA LYS A 361 -7.51 3.11 12.65
C LYS A 361 -8.75 3.62 11.90
N PHE A 362 -9.19 2.92 10.87
CA PHE A 362 -10.34 3.32 10.05
C PHE A 362 -11.70 3.04 10.72
N LEU A 363 -11.86 1.90 11.40
CA LEU A 363 -13.17 1.49 11.91
C LEU A 363 -13.41 1.84 13.38
N CYS A 364 -12.37 1.93 14.22
CA CYS A 364 -12.50 2.28 15.64
C CYS A 364 -12.34 3.79 15.92
N GLY A 365 -12.23 4.62 14.88
CA GLY A 365 -12.52 6.05 14.96
C GLY A 365 -11.38 6.99 15.23
N GLY A 366 -10.12 6.57 15.04
CA GLY A 366 -8.96 7.46 14.98
C GLY A 366 -8.74 8.36 16.21
N GLY A 367 -9.63 8.30 17.22
CA GLY A 367 -9.40 8.79 18.56
C GLY A 367 -8.13 8.11 18.96
N GLY A 368 -7.06 8.90 19.02
CA GLY A 368 -5.70 8.39 18.87
C GLY A 368 -5.52 7.16 19.74
N VAL A 369 -4.64 6.26 19.31
CA VAL A 369 -3.97 5.33 20.22
C VAL A 369 -3.17 6.20 21.21
N GLY A 370 -3.85 7.01 22.00
CA GLY A 370 -3.34 7.91 23.00
C GLY A 370 -2.87 6.97 24.07
N GLY A 371 -1.55 6.84 24.13
CA GLY A 371 -0.81 5.99 25.04
C GLY A 371 -1.52 5.81 26.38
N GLY A 372 -2.26 4.71 26.50
CA GLY A 372 -2.57 4.09 27.78
C GLY A 372 -1.33 3.45 28.41
N GLY A 373 -0.14 3.63 27.82
CA GLY A 373 1.15 3.33 28.41
C GLY A 373 1.64 4.52 29.23
N GLY A 374 1.19 4.63 30.47
CA GLY A 374 1.53 5.74 31.35
C GLY A 374 1.23 5.48 32.82
N GLY A 375 1.45 4.26 33.29
CA GLY A 375 1.47 3.92 34.71
C GLY A 375 2.70 3.07 35.00
N GLY A 376 3.83 3.73 35.23
CA GLY A 376 5.08 3.07 35.62
C GLY A 376 4.91 2.35 36.96
N GLY A 377 4.79 1.03 36.89
CA GLY A 377 5.17 0.13 37.97
C GLY A 377 6.44 -0.58 37.52
N GLU A 378 7.58 -0.20 38.11
CA GLU A 378 8.78 -1.02 38.09
C GLU A 378 8.50 -2.25 38.96
N GLU A 379 7.86 -3.28 38.41
CA GLU A 379 7.81 -4.60 39.02
C GLU A 379 8.19 -5.67 38.00
N GLU A 380 9.34 -6.27 38.29
CA GLU A 380 9.92 -7.55 37.93
C GLU A 380 9.31 -8.39 36.77
N GLU A 381 10.23 -8.71 35.88
CA GLU A 381 10.29 -9.82 34.92
C GLU A 381 9.61 -11.14 35.36
N GLU A 382 9.22 -11.90 34.33
CA GLU A 382 8.75 -13.31 34.33
C GLU A 382 7.24 -13.57 34.46
N GLY A 383 6.53 -13.35 33.34
CA GLY A 383 5.27 -14.03 33.08
C GLY A 383 4.65 -13.57 31.76
N ALA A 384 4.60 -14.44 30.75
CA ALA A 384 3.79 -14.25 29.56
C ALA A 384 2.30 -14.23 29.97
N GLY A 385 1.83 -13.05 30.36
CA GLY A 385 0.49 -12.81 30.87
C GLY A 385 -0.53 -12.77 29.74
N GLU A 386 -1.36 -13.80 29.71
CA GLU A 386 -2.66 -13.85 29.06
C GLU A 386 -3.44 -12.54 29.34
N TYR A 387 -3.74 -11.77 28.29
CA TYR A 387 -4.55 -10.55 28.39
C TYR A 387 -5.94 -10.95 28.91
N ARG A 388 -6.17 -10.79 30.23
CA ARG A 388 -7.50 -10.96 30.82
C ARG A 388 -8.38 -9.79 30.42
N GLU A 389 -9.36 -10.09 29.56
CA GLU A 389 -10.51 -9.23 29.27
C GLU A 389 -11.23 -8.88 30.58
N GLY A 390 -10.99 -7.68 31.10
CA GLY A 390 -11.76 -7.14 32.21
C GLY A 390 -13.14 -6.74 31.73
N GLU A 391 -14.18 -7.30 32.36
CA GLU A 391 -15.60 -7.04 32.13
C GLU A 391 -15.99 -5.59 32.51
N ALA A 392 -15.59 -4.59 31.72
CA ALA A 392 -16.20 -3.27 31.76
C ALA A 392 -17.42 -3.29 30.82
N GLY A 393 -18.62 -3.39 31.40
CA GLY A 393 -19.90 -3.70 30.76
C GLY A 393 -20.47 -2.68 29.75
N GLY A 394 -19.69 -2.27 28.75
CA GLY A 394 -20.18 -1.71 27.49
C GLY A 394 -19.83 -2.66 26.36
N GLY A 395 -20.83 -3.28 25.73
CA GLY A 395 -20.64 -4.25 24.62
C GLY A 395 -20.07 -3.60 23.37
N GLN A 396 -18.78 -3.26 23.40
CA GLN A 396 -18.06 -2.72 22.27
C GLN A 396 -17.91 -3.84 21.24
N ARG A 397 -18.54 -3.70 20.07
CA ARG A 397 -18.42 -4.67 18.96
C ARG A 397 -16.93 -4.89 18.69
N SER A 398 -16.48 -6.15 18.77
CA SER A 398 -15.10 -6.52 18.50
C SER A 398 -14.82 -6.41 17.00
N VAL A 399 -14.02 -5.42 16.61
CA VAL A 399 -13.57 -5.23 15.23
C VAL A 399 -12.32 -6.08 14.97
N SER A 400 -12.36 -6.93 13.94
CA SER A 400 -11.25 -7.81 13.55
C SER A 400 -11.21 -8.00 12.03
N LEU A 401 -10.06 -8.39 11.48
CA LEU A 401 -9.91 -8.65 10.04
C LEU A 401 -10.91 -9.73 9.58
N LYS A 402 -11.06 -10.78 10.40
CA LYS A 402 -11.96 -11.92 10.16
C LYS A 402 -13.42 -11.51 9.98
N THR A 403 -13.85 -10.40 10.59
CA THR A 403 -15.25 -9.98 10.58
C THR A 403 -15.53 -8.77 9.68
N HIS A 404 -14.52 -7.92 9.42
CA HIS A 404 -14.72 -6.62 8.79
C HIS A 404 -13.84 -6.37 7.55
N ALA A 405 -12.89 -7.25 7.22
CA ALA A 405 -11.95 -7.02 6.14
C ALA A 405 -12.11 -8.01 4.99
N TYR A 406 -12.04 -7.48 3.78
CA TYR A 406 -11.80 -8.25 2.56
C TYR A 406 -10.38 -8.01 2.09
N CYS A 407 -9.78 -8.97 1.40
CA CYS A 407 -8.54 -8.71 0.68
C CYS A 407 -8.50 -9.29 -0.72
N MET A 408 -7.64 -8.70 -1.56
CA MET A 408 -7.24 -9.23 -2.85
C MET A 408 -5.74 -9.52 -2.85
N CYS A 409 -5.33 -10.70 -3.31
CA CYS A 409 -3.94 -11.17 -3.25
C CYS A 409 -3.66 -12.30 -4.25
N ASP A 410 -2.39 -12.62 -4.49
CA ASP A 410 -2.00 -13.67 -5.45
C ASP A 410 -0.84 -14.60 -5.03
N ASP A 411 0.10 -14.18 -4.17
CA ASP A 411 1.35 -14.91 -3.87
C ASP A 411 1.52 -15.26 -2.37
N ASP A 412 2.57 -16.03 -2.03
CA ASP A 412 2.88 -16.56 -0.70
C ASP A 412 2.97 -15.46 0.38
N ASN A 413 3.51 -14.28 0.04
CA ASN A 413 3.71 -13.20 1.01
C ASN A 413 2.39 -12.51 1.43
N ASP A 414 1.27 -12.90 0.86
CA ASP A 414 -0.07 -12.44 1.22
C ASP A 414 -0.85 -13.41 2.10
N ILE A 415 -0.39 -14.65 2.26
CA ILE A 415 -1.13 -15.73 2.95
C ILE A 415 -1.59 -15.29 4.33
N GLU A 416 -0.72 -14.70 5.14
CA GLU A 416 -1.08 -14.28 6.49
C GLU A 416 -2.18 -13.21 6.52
N MET A 417 -2.20 -12.32 5.53
CA MET A 417 -3.25 -11.32 5.39
C MET A 417 -4.55 -11.97 4.89
N ALA A 418 -4.44 -12.88 3.92
CA ALA A 418 -5.56 -13.62 3.33
C ALA A 418 -6.33 -14.44 4.36
N VAL A 419 -5.63 -15.27 5.14
CA VAL A 419 -6.25 -16.13 6.17
C VAL A 419 -6.80 -15.32 7.36
N ALA A 420 -6.32 -14.09 7.57
CA ALA A 420 -6.79 -13.24 8.64
C ALA A 420 -8.06 -12.46 8.27
N CYS A 421 -8.31 -12.24 6.98
CA CYS A 421 -9.48 -11.51 6.48
C CYS A 421 -10.73 -12.39 6.44
N ARG A 422 -11.91 -11.76 6.41
CA ARG A 422 -13.20 -12.42 6.25
C ARG A 422 -13.25 -13.27 4.99
N ALA A 423 -12.83 -12.66 3.88
CA ALA A 423 -12.70 -13.32 2.59
C ALA A 423 -11.50 -12.75 1.84
N ALA A 424 -10.79 -13.63 1.15
CA ALA A 424 -9.67 -13.33 0.28
C ALA A 424 -10.05 -13.72 -1.16
N TYR A 425 -10.00 -12.75 -2.07
CA TYR A 425 -10.19 -13.00 -3.49
C TYR A 425 -8.84 -13.10 -4.19
N LEU A 426 -8.70 -14.11 -5.04
CA LEU A 426 -7.48 -14.39 -5.80
C LEU A 426 -7.73 -14.14 -7.29
N PRO A 427 -7.47 -12.92 -7.79
CA PRO A 427 -7.51 -12.62 -9.23
C PRO A 427 -6.58 -13.51 -10.05
N SER A 428 -5.45 -13.88 -9.47
CA SER A 428 -4.54 -14.86 -10.02
C SER A 428 -3.99 -15.71 -8.88
N VAL A 429 -3.57 -16.93 -9.19
CA VAL A 429 -2.93 -17.82 -8.21
C VAL A 429 -1.50 -18.07 -8.66
N THR A 430 -0.58 -17.24 -8.19
CA THR A 430 0.81 -17.24 -8.65
C THR A 430 1.67 -18.26 -7.93
N SER A 431 1.22 -18.77 -6.77
CA SER A 431 1.93 -19.77 -5.98
C SER A 431 1.14 -21.06 -5.78
N GLU A 432 1.87 -22.19 -5.66
CA GLU A 432 1.26 -23.49 -5.38
C GLU A 432 0.70 -23.56 -3.95
N SER A 433 1.28 -22.80 -3.01
CA SER A 433 0.80 -22.80 -1.63
C SER A 433 -0.52 -22.02 -1.49
N MET A 434 -0.68 -20.90 -2.21
CA MET A 434 -1.97 -20.20 -2.34
C MET A 434 -3.02 -21.08 -3.01
N ARG A 435 -2.64 -21.84 -4.06
CA ARG A 435 -3.53 -22.82 -4.70
C ARG A 435 -3.98 -23.91 -3.73
N ALA A 436 -3.04 -24.45 -2.96
CA ALA A 436 -3.34 -25.49 -1.98
C ALA A 436 -4.26 -24.95 -0.87
N LEU A 437 -4.03 -23.73 -0.38
CA LEU A 437 -4.89 -23.09 0.61
C LEU A 437 -6.32 -22.88 0.07
N ALA A 438 -6.47 -22.39 -1.16
CA ALA A 438 -7.78 -22.22 -1.77
C ALA A 438 -8.49 -23.56 -2.06
N ALA A 439 -7.74 -24.63 -2.36
CA ALA A 439 -8.31 -25.95 -2.61
C ALA A 439 -8.71 -26.72 -1.33
N ASN A 440 -8.06 -26.42 -0.20
CA ASN A 440 -8.33 -27.03 1.10
C ASN A 440 -9.29 -26.19 1.96
N ASP A 441 -9.98 -25.22 1.36
CA ASP A 441 -11.09 -24.54 2.02
C ASP A 441 -12.25 -25.54 2.19
N ASP A 442 -12.20 -26.32 3.28
CA ASP A 442 -13.17 -27.36 3.62
C ASP A 442 -14.54 -26.77 4.02
N GLY A 443 -14.73 -25.45 3.88
CA GLY A 443 -15.94 -24.74 4.32
C GLY A 443 -16.01 -24.55 5.82
N ASP A 444 -14.86 -24.53 6.52
CA ASP A 444 -14.80 -24.02 7.88
C ASP A 444 -15.17 -22.53 7.83
N ASP A 445 -16.10 -22.09 8.68
CA ASP A 445 -16.59 -20.72 8.74
C ASP A 445 -15.49 -19.71 9.21
N SER A 446 -14.21 -20.12 9.22
CA SER A 446 -13.11 -19.33 9.72
C SER A 446 -12.55 -18.34 8.69
N TYR A 447 -12.47 -18.69 7.40
CA TYR A 447 -12.09 -17.77 6.33
C TYR A 447 -12.58 -18.32 4.99
N SER A 448 -12.74 -17.46 3.97
CA SER A 448 -13.09 -17.91 2.62
C SER A 448 -12.03 -17.47 1.60
N MET A 449 -11.55 -18.42 0.79
CA MET A 449 -10.65 -18.13 -0.33
C MET A 449 -11.35 -18.33 -1.68
N ILE A 450 -11.49 -17.26 -2.45
CA ILE A 450 -12.30 -17.22 -3.67
C ILE A 450 -11.39 -16.96 -4.87
N VAL A 451 -11.17 -17.98 -5.69
CA VAL A 451 -10.42 -17.84 -6.96
C VAL A 451 -11.33 -17.20 -8.01
N ALA A 452 -10.96 -16.00 -8.46
CA ALA A 452 -11.71 -15.28 -9.49
C ALA A 452 -11.26 -15.65 -10.93
N GLU A 453 -10.05 -16.19 -11.06
CA GLU A 453 -9.51 -16.65 -12.35
C GLU A 453 -10.32 -17.84 -12.90
N ASP A 454 -10.80 -17.71 -14.14
CA ASP A 454 -11.43 -18.79 -14.89
C ASP A 454 -10.92 -18.78 -16.34
N ALA A 455 -9.79 -19.45 -16.56
CA ALA A 455 -9.16 -19.58 -17.87
C ALA A 455 -10.08 -20.25 -18.91
N SER A 456 -11.05 -21.07 -18.49
CA SER A 456 -11.99 -21.72 -19.42
C SER A 456 -13.00 -20.73 -20.02
N LYS A 457 -13.30 -19.65 -19.28
CA LYS A 457 -14.15 -18.53 -19.71
C LYS A 457 -13.37 -17.33 -20.22
N GLY A 458 -12.03 -17.41 -20.25
CA GLY A 458 -11.16 -16.28 -20.61
C GLY A 458 -11.08 -15.19 -19.54
N ILE A 459 -11.49 -15.48 -18.30
CA ILE A 459 -11.39 -14.55 -17.17
C ILE A 459 -10.00 -14.73 -16.55
N ILE A 460 -9.01 -14.00 -17.07
CA ILE A 460 -7.61 -14.06 -16.62
C ILE A 460 -7.06 -12.65 -16.40
N GLU A 461 -5.98 -12.53 -15.65
CA GLU A 461 -5.24 -11.26 -15.42
C GLU A 461 -6.19 -10.11 -14.99
N SER A 462 -6.28 -9.04 -15.80
CA SER A 462 -7.13 -7.87 -15.49
C SER A 462 -8.62 -8.24 -15.40
N LEU A 463 -9.11 -9.17 -16.22
CA LEU A 463 -10.53 -9.57 -16.16
C LEU A 463 -10.86 -10.34 -14.87
N ALA A 464 -9.92 -11.13 -14.36
CA ALA A 464 -10.09 -11.81 -13.08
C ALA A 464 -10.02 -10.83 -11.89
N THR A 465 -9.23 -9.77 -12.02
CA THR A 465 -9.19 -8.65 -11.06
C THR A 465 -10.51 -7.91 -11.02
N GLU A 466 -11.07 -7.61 -12.19
CA GLU A 466 -12.38 -6.99 -12.33
C GLU A 466 -13.49 -7.86 -11.75
N ALA A 467 -13.45 -9.18 -11.99
CA ALA A 467 -14.41 -10.13 -11.42
C ALA A 467 -14.34 -10.18 -9.89
N ALA A 468 -13.14 -10.18 -9.30
CA ALA A 468 -12.96 -10.11 -7.85
C ALA A 468 -13.53 -8.82 -7.25
N LEU A 469 -13.23 -7.66 -7.86
CA LEU A 469 -13.76 -6.36 -7.42
C LEU A 469 -15.29 -6.32 -7.52
N GLU A 470 -15.87 -6.83 -8.61
CA GLU A 470 -17.32 -6.88 -8.78
C GLU A 470 -18.00 -7.78 -7.73
N ALA A 471 -17.38 -8.91 -7.39
CA ALA A 471 -17.86 -9.78 -6.33
C ALA A 471 -17.85 -9.08 -4.96
N ILE A 472 -16.74 -8.45 -4.58
CA ILE A 472 -16.62 -7.67 -3.33
C ILE A 472 -17.69 -6.58 -3.28
N ILE A 473 -17.83 -5.79 -4.35
CA ILE A 473 -18.83 -4.71 -4.40
C ILE A 473 -20.25 -5.29 -4.29
N GLY A 474 -20.50 -6.45 -4.90
CA GLY A 474 -21.76 -7.17 -4.80
C GLY A 474 -22.12 -7.54 -3.36
N GLU A 475 -21.19 -8.16 -2.63
CA GLU A 475 -21.38 -8.56 -1.23
C GLU A 475 -21.59 -7.36 -0.30
N LEU A 476 -20.78 -6.32 -0.45
CA LEU A 476 -20.94 -5.07 0.31
C LEU A 476 -22.30 -4.41 0.05
N SER A 477 -22.89 -4.62 -1.13
CA SER A 477 -24.21 -4.10 -1.45
C SER A 477 -25.35 -4.91 -0.84
N THR A 478 -25.15 -6.21 -0.60
CA THR A 478 -26.18 -7.10 -0.03
C THR A 478 -26.26 -7.04 1.49
N ASP A 479 -25.13 -6.84 2.19
CA ASP A 479 -25.08 -6.76 3.65
C ASP A 479 -26.04 -5.69 4.21
N HIS A 480 -26.22 -4.58 3.49
CA HIS A 480 -27.09 -3.48 3.92
C HIS A 480 -28.60 -3.70 3.71
N ILE A 481 -29.01 -4.76 2.98
CA ILE A 481 -30.45 -5.04 2.79
C ILE A 481 -31.00 -5.86 3.97
N GLN A 482 -30.14 -6.52 4.74
CA GLN A 482 -30.55 -7.47 5.79
C GLN A 482 -30.57 -6.88 7.21
N GLU A 483 -30.02 -5.68 7.41
CA GLU A 483 -30.17 -4.88 8.65
C GLU A 483 -31.36 -3.91 8.53
#